data_AF-A0A7C6Y9R4-F1
#
_entry.id   AF-A0A7C6Y9R4-F1
#
_cell.length_a   1.000
_cell.length_b   1.000
_cell.length_c   1.000
_cell.angle_alpha   90.00
_cell.angle_beta   90.00
_cell.angle_gamma   90.00
#
_symmetry.space_group_name_H-M   'P 1'
#
loop_
_entity.id
_entity.type
_entity.pdbx_description
1 polymer ?
#
loop_
_entity_poly.entity_id
_entity_poly.type
_entity_poly.pdbx_seq_one_letter_code
_entity_poly.pdbx_strand_id
1 'polypeptide(L)'
;MIAMIAVVAVLAAALLGVIVYLAVDSGGSGGPVAAPPTSEETTTPGSDATAWSTPPTTSRQQTTVTRTTTRTQTPTSRTTTSTPSDSYPAGADRSGWISDRNARCNAGDPAAMIGRTTRSQFSICINPDNGRYYYRGSSGGLGVEVDDPEVSGNSATVRNQGVEYVITSQRMVIYERGREISDQAMLEYWTR
;
A
#
# COMPACT_ATOMS: atom_id res chain seq x y z
N MET A 1 -42.98 -10.73 13.33
CA MET A 1 -43.29 -10.75 11.87
C MET A 1 -43.42 -9.34 11.29
N ILE A 2 -44.21 -8.44 11.91
CA ILE A 2 -44.38 -7.04 11.46
C ILE A 2 -43.05 -6.24 11.45
N ALA A 3 -42.19 -6.42 12.46
CA ALA A 3 -40.88 -5.76 12.52
C ALA A 3 -39.91 -6.18 11.40
N MET A 4 -39.95 -7.46 10.98
CA MET A 4 -39.15 -7.95 9.86
C MET A 4 -39.59 -7.33 8.54
N ILE A 5 -40.91 -7.18 8.33
CA ILE A 5 -41.47 -6.58 7.11
C ILE A 5 -41.06 -5.10 7.00
N ALA A 6 -41.07 -4.37 8.12
CA ALA A 6 -40.65 -2.97 8.15
C ALA A 6 -39.16 -2.80 7.81
N VAL A 7 -38.29 -3.64 8.37
CA VAL A 7 -36.84 -3.60 8.08
C VAL A 7 -36.55 -3.92 6.62
N VAL A 8 -37.22 -4.92 6.06
CA VAL A 8 -37.06 -5.30 4.63
C VAL A 8 -37.54 -4.17 3.71
N ALA A 9 -38.66 -3.50 4.04
CA ALA A 9 -39.17 -2.38 3.25
C ALA A 9 -38.22 -1.18 3.24
N VAL A 10 -37.61 -0.84 4.39
CA VAL A 10 -36.64 0.25 4.50
C VAL A 10 -35.36 -0.05 3.71
N LEU A 11 -34.86 -1.28 3.79
CA LEU A 11 -33.68 -1.72 3.04
C LEU A 11 -33.93 -1.69 1.52
N ALA A 12 -35.11 -2.14 1.07
CA ALA A 12 -35.49 -2.10 -0.33
C ALA A 12 -35.59 -0.67 -0.88
N ALA A 13 -36.17 0.26 -0.11
CA ALA A 13 -36.25 1.66 -0.50
C ALA A 13 -34.87 2.33 -0.58
N ALA A 14 -33.97 2.03 0.37
CA ALA A 14 -32.60 2.53 0.36
C ALA A 14 -31.80 2.02 -0.86
N LEU A 15 -31.92 0.74 -1.18
CA LEU A 15 -31.30 0.13 -2.37
C LEU A 15 -31.78 0.79 -3.67
N LEU A 16 -33.08 1.02 -3.82
CA LEU A 16 -33.62 1.70 -4.99
C LEU A 16 -33.11 3.15 -5.12
N GLY A 17 -32.98 3.86 -3.99
CA GLY A 17 -32.41 5.21 -3.98
C GLY A 17 -30.95 5.25 -4.44
N VAL A 18 -30.12 4.30 -4.00
CA VAL A 18 -28.71 4.20 -4.40
C VAL A 18 -28.57 3.88 -5.88
N ILE A 19 -29.40 2.98 -6.43
CA ILE A 19 -29.37 2.62 -7.85
C ILE A 19 -29.71 3.84 -8.74
N VAL A 20 -30.73 4.62 -8.36
CA VAL A 20 -31.11 5.84 -9.08
C VAL A 20 -30.00 6.90 -9.00
N TYR A 21 -29.39 7.08 -7.84
CA TYR A 21 -28.28 8.01 -7.66
C TYR A 21 -27.09 7.68 -8.58
N LEU A 22 -26.69 6.42 -8.64
CA LEU A 22 -25.58 5.97 -9.50
C LEU A 22 -25.89 6.13 -10.99
N ALA A 23 -27.14 5.91 -11.40
CA ALA A 23 -27.54 6.08 -12.80
C ALA A 23 -27.49 7.56 -13.25
N VAL A 24 -27.77 8.50 -12.34
CA VAL A 24 -27.73 9.95 -12.64
C VAL A 24 -26.30 10.50 -12.66
N ASP A 25 -25.37 9.95 -11.87
CA ASP A 25 -23.98 10.42 -11.79
C ASP A 25 -23.10 9.99 -12.98
N SER A 26 -23.48 8.93 -13.70
CA SER A 26 -22.74 8.41 -14.86
C SER A 26 -22.88 9.21 -16.18
N GLY A 27 -23.41 10.43 -16.15
CA GLY A 27 -23.66 11.29 -17.32
C GLY A 27 -22.43 11.97 -17.95
N GLY A 28 -21.23 11.42 -17.86
CA GLY A 28 -19.99 12.00 -18.41
C GLY A 28 -19.65 11.49 -19.82
N SER A 29 -20.36 11.96 -20.85
CA SER A 29 -20.12 11.61 -22.27
C SER A 29 -18.91 12.34 -22.86
N GLY A 30 -18.09 11.59 -23.60
CA GLY A 30 -16.81 12.02 -24.18
C GLY A 30 -16.89 12.99 -25.36
N GLY A 31 -15.75 13.64 -25.63
CA GLY A 31 -15.48 14.45 -26.83
C GLY A 31 -14.40 13.79 -27.71
N PRO A 32 -14.49 13.90 -29.05
CA PRO A 32 -13.67 13.15 -29.99
C PRO A 32 -12.31 13.79 -30.31
N VAL A 33 -11.42 12.93 -30.80
CA VAL A 33 -10.06 13.21 -31.28
C VAL A 33 -10.10 14.03 -32.58
N ALA A 34 -9.29 15.09 -32.70
CA ALA A 34 -8.95 15.71 -33.97
C ALA A 34 -7.50 16.22 -33.94
N ALA A 35 -6.69 15.77 -34.90
CA ALA A 35 -5.38 16.30 -35.24
C ALA A 35 -5.48 17.07 -36.59
N PRO A 36 -4.36 17.62 -37.10
CA PRO A 36 -3.90 19.01 -37.06
C PRO A 36 -4.35 19.85 -38.28
N PRO A 37 -3.93 21.13 -38.38
CA PRO A 37 -3.39 21.56 -39.68
C PRO A 37 -2.09 22.39 -39.62
N THR A 38 -1.39 22.30 -40.76
CA THR A 38 -0.16 22.98 -41.23
C THR A 38 -0.50 24.27 -42.01
N SER A 39 0.51 25.14 -42.18
CA SER A 39 0.59 26.37 -43.05
C SER A 39 -0.14 27.62 -42.53
N GLU A 40 0.33 28.86 -42.69
CA GLU A 40 1.51 29.49 -43.31
C GLU A 40 1.61 30.95 -42.81
N GLU A 41 2.85 31.45 -42.70
CA GLU A 41 3.39 32.77 -43.11
C GLU A 41 2.60 34.09 -42.95
N THR A 42 3.22 35.11 -42.30
CA THR A 42 3.06 36.56 -42.64
C THR A 42 4.21 37.43 -42.07
N THR A 43 5.14 37.80 -42.96
CA THR A 43 5.78 39.10 -43.28
C THR A 43 5.88 40.26 -42.24
N THR A 44 7.13 40.55 -41.76
CA THR A 44 8.02 41.78 -41.84
C THR A 44 7.44 43.22 -41.57
N PRO A 45 8.20 44.34 -41.30
CA PRO A 45 9.59 44.64 -40.81
C PRO A 45 9.73 45.70 -39.66
N GLY A 46 10.95 45.84 -39.09
CA GLY A 46 11.69 47.14 -39.11
C GLY A 46 12.06 47.92 -37.82
N SER A 47 13.39 48.10 -37.62
CA SER A 47 14.13 49.27 -37.05
C SER A 47 13.99 49.64 -35.55
N ASP A 48 14.99 50.11 -34.80
CA ASP A 48 16.44 50.38 -34.93
C ASP A 48 16.97 50.76 -33.53
N ALA A 49 18.28 50.54 -33.24
CA ALA A 49 19.19 51.43 -32.49
C ALA A 49 20.34 50.69 -31.74
N THR A 50 21.55 50.74 -32.31
CA THR A 50 22.80 51.36 -31.79
C THR A 50 23.17 51.22 -30.29
N ALA A 51 24.39 50.99 -29.78
CA ALA A 51 25.69 50.44 -30.19
C ALA A 51 26.65 50.49 -28.96
N TRP A 52 27.76 49.72 -29.01
CA TRP A 52 29.04 49.82 -28.25
C TRP A 52 29.12 49.49 -26.73
N SER A 53 29.93 48.49 -26.34
CA SER A 53 31.32 48.68 -25.83
C SER A 53 31.86 47.53 -24.94
N THR A 54 33.05 47.04 -25.36
CA THR A 54 34.20 46.41 -24.65
C THR A 54 34.10 45.09 -23.82
N PRO A 55 35.11 44.20 -23.95
CA PRO A 55 35.23 42.94 -23.19
C PRO A 55 35.96 43.14 -21.85
N PRO A 56 35.79 42.22 -20.87
CA PRO A 56 36.98 41.48 -20.42
C PRO A 56 36.76 40.02 -19.94
N THR A 57 37.87 39.29 -20.04
CA THR A 57 38.35 38.17 -19.20
C THR A 57 37.71 36.79 -19.34
N THR A 58 38.37 35.99 -20.19
CA THR A 58 38.49 34.53 -20.14
C THR A 58 38.82 34.05 -18.73
N SER A 59 37.85 33.42 -18.05
CA SER A 59 38.11 32.57 -16.88
C SER A 59 38.11 31.11 -17.32
N ARG A 60 39.29 30.50 -17.29
CA ARG A 60 39.52 29.09 -17.62
C ARG A 60 39.13 28.26 -16.40
N GLN A 61 37.87 27.86 -16.30
CA GLN A 61 37.48 26.83 -15.33
C GLN A 61 37.74 25.45 -15.91
N GLN A 62 38.64 24.74 -15.24
CA GLN A 62 39.17 23.44 -15.58
C GLN A 62 38.14 22.35 -15.24
N THR A 63 37.59 21.70 -16.27
CA THR A 63 36.69 20.55 -16.11
C THR A 63 37.47 19.38 -15.49
N THR A 64 37.28 19.13 -14.21
CA THR A 64 37.72 17.87 -13.59
C THR A 64 36.58 16.88 -13.72
N VAL A 65 36.63 16.03 -14.75
CA VAL A 65 35.69 14.91 -14.92
C VAL A 65 36.10 13.81 -13.95
N THR A 66 35.51 13.83 -12.75
CA THR A 66 35.60 12.72 -11.82
C THR A 66 34.76 11.57 -12.37
N ARG A 67 35.42 10.54 -12.91
CA ARG A 67 34.79 9.30 -13.34
C ARG A 67 34.29 8.54 -12.11
N THR A 68 33.03 8.75 -11.73
CA THR A 68 32.35 7.95 -10.72
C THR A 68 32.13 6.54 -11.27
N THR A 69 32.92 5.58 -10.81
CA THR A 69 32.65 4.16 -11.01
C THR A 69 31.43 3.79 -10.17
N THR A 70 30.25 3.73 -10.80
CA THR A 70 29.04 3.16 -10.19
C THR A 70 29.27 1.68 -9.94
N ARG A 71 29.70 1.34 -8.72
CA ARG A 71 29.74 -0.03 -8.24
C ARG A 71 28.29 -0.47 -8.03
N THR A 72 27.78 -1.29 -8.95
CA THR A 72 26.53 -2.03 -8.78
C THR A 72 26.64 -2.88 -7.51
N GLN A 73 26.06 -2.39 -6.42
CA GLN A 73 25.92 -3.16 -5.19
C GLN A 73 24.67 -4.00 -5.34
N THR A 74 24.83 -5.29 -5.63
CA THR A 74 23.77 -6.29 -5.49
C THR A 74 23.32 -6.28 -4.02
N PRO A 75 22.05 -5.98 -3.70
CA PRO A 75 21.59 -5.99 -2.32
C PRO A 75 21.62 -7.44 -1.83
N THR A 76 22.57 -7.75 -0.96
CA THR A 76 22.54 -9.00 -0.20
C THR A 76 21.48 -8.81 0.89
N SER A 77 20.24 -9.24 0.62
CA SER A 77 19.22 -9.37 1.66
C SER A 77 19.75 -10.34 2.71
N ARG A 78 20.20 -9.82 3.84
CA ARG A 78 20.47 -10.63 5.02
C ARG A 78 19.12 -11.15 5.52
N THR A 79 18.84 -12.42 5.26
CA THR A 79 17.72 -13.13 5.88
C THR A 79 18.03 -13.29 7.36
N THR A 80 17.60 -12.34 8.18
CA THR A 80 17.54 -12.55 9.62
C THR A 80 16.41 -13.53 9.87
N THR A 81 16.74 -14.78 10.17
CA THR A 81 15.76 -15.77 10.60
C THR A 81 15.20 -15.33 11.95
N SER A 82 13.95 -14.87 11.98
CA SER A 82 13.28 -14.62 13.25
C SER A 82 12.77 -15.95 13.81
N THR A 83 13.27 -16.32 15.00
CA THR A 83 12.78 -17.48 15.75
C THR A 83 11.54 -17.02 16.53
N PRO A 84 10.45 -17.81 16.56
CA PRO A 84 9.32 -17.53 17.43
C PRO A 84 9.80 -17.31 18.87
N SER A 85 9.39 -16.20 19.48
CA SER A 85 9.72 -15.88 20.88
C SER A 85 8.58 -16.26 21.83
N ASP A 86 8.91 -16.56 23.09
CA ASP A 86 7.90 -16.75 24.16
C ASP A 86 7.30 -15.42 24.65
N SER A 87 7.99 -14.31 24.38
CA SER A 87 7.60 -12.95 24.75
C SER A 87 7.07 -12.18 23.55
N TYR A 88 6.17 -11.22 23.77
CA TYR A 88 5.70 -10.32 22.71
C TYR A 88 6.87 -9.49 22.11
N PRO A 89 6.78 -9.12 20.82
CA PRO A 89 7.72 -8.19 20.21
C PRO A 89 7.76 -6.83 20.89
N ALA A 90 8.88 -6.10 20.75
CA ALA A 90 9.05 -4.81 21.39
C ALA A 90 8.04 -3.77 20.84
N GLY A 91 7.20 -3.21 21.71
CA GLY A 91 6.12 -2.30 21.33
C GLY A 91 4.81 -3.00 20.95
N ALA A 92 4.70 -4.30 21.21
CA ALA A 92 3.46 -5.05 21.16
C ALA A 92 3.03 -5.53 22.57
N ASP A 93 1.76 -5.86 22.71
CA ASP A 93 1.18 -6.53 23.87
C ASP A 93 0.26 -7.68 23.43
N ARG A 94 -0.54 -8.20 24.37
CA ARG A 94 -1.48 -9.29 24.12
C ARG A 94 -2.48 -9.03 22.99
N SER A 95 -2.68 -7.77 22.59
CA SER A 95 -3.62 -7.37 21.56
C SER A 95 -2.93 -6.87 20.28
N GLY A 96 -1.62 -7.13 20.13
CA GLY A 96 -0.84 -6.70 18.98
C GLY A 96 -0.06 -5.41 19.22
N TRP A 97 0.21 -4.67 18.14
CA TRP A 97 1.03 -3.46 18.18
C TRP A 97 0.36 -2.33 18.98
N ILE A 98 1.09 -1.67 19.88
CA ILE A 98 0.54 -0.62 20.75
C ILE A 98 0.39 0.71 19.99
N SER A 99 1.39 1.06 19.18
CA SER A 99 1.45 2.34 18.46
C SER A 99 0.79 2.32 17.08
N ASP A 100 0.55 1.14 16.52
CA ASP A 100 -0.09 0.98 15.20
C ASP A 100 -1.49 0.37 15.38
N ARG A 101 -2.52 1.22 15.35
CA ARG A 101 -3.91 0.77 15.49
C ARG A 101 -4.35 -0.14 14.34
N ASN A 102 -3.81 0.03 13.14
CA ASN A 102 -4.18 -0.80 11.99
C ASN A 102 -3.67 -2.24 12.13
N ALA A 103 -2.52 -2.41 12.77
CA ALA A 103 -1.95 -3.71 13.10
C ALA A 103 -2.28 -4.20 14.52
N ARG A 104 -3.17 -3.51 15.24
CA ARG A 104 -3.68 -3.89 16.56
C ARG A 104 -5.02 -4.61 16.43
N CYS A 105 -5.26 -5.61 17.26
CA CYS A 105 -6.54 -6.30 17.36
C CYS A 105 -7.65 -5.35 17.85
N ASN A 106 -8.86 -5.59 17.36
CA ASN A 106 -10.06 -4.82 17.72
C ASN A 106 -10.39 -4.99 19.20
N ALA A 107 -10.94 -3.95 19.83
CA ALA A 107 -11.48 -3.99 21.19
C ALA A 107 -10.56 -4.60 22.29
N GLY A 108 -9.25 -4.73 22.05
CA GLY A 108 -8.35 -5.42 22.97
C GLY A 108 -8.40 -6.95 22.90
N ASP A 109 -9.01 -7.50 21.85
CA ASP A 109 -8.99 -8.92 21.52
C ASP A 109 -7.56 -9.49 21.56
N PRO A 110 -7.40 -10.78 21.92
CA PRO A 110 -6.09 -11.40 21.97
C PRO A 110 -5.53 -11.66 20.57
N ALA A 111 -4.24 -11.38 20.42
CA ALA A 111 -3.45 -11.81 19.27
C ALA A 111 -3.03 -13.28 19.44
N ALA A 112 -3.03 -14.01 18.32
CA ALA A 112 -2.46 -15.35 18.18
C ALA A 112 -1.12 -15.34 17.45
N MET A 113 -0.87 -14.28 16.68
CA MET A 113 0.36 -14.08 15.93
C MET A 113 0.61 -12.58 15.82
N ILE A 114 1.86 -12.15 15.98
CA ILE A 114 2.27 -10.76 15.82
C ILE A 114 3.56 -10.76 15.00
N GLY A 115 3.64 -9.91 13.99
CA GLY A 115 4.85 -9.81 13.19
C GLY A 115 5.14 -8.43 12.65
N ARG A 116 6.44 -8.16 12.48
CA ARG A 116 6.97 -6.98 11.80
C ARG A 116 7.91 -7.45 10.71
N THR A 117 7.63 -7.03 9.48
CA THR A 117 8.49 -7.28 8.33
C THR A 117 9.32 -6.04 8.02
N THR A 118 10.14 -6.14 6.97
CA THR A 118 10.85 -4.98 6.41
C THR A 118 9.93 -3.89 5.85
N ARG A 119 8.63 -4.16 5.63
CA ARG A 119 7.71 -3.21 4.98
C ARG A 119 6.35 -3.05 5.67
N SER A 120 6.00 -3.94 6.60
CA SER A 120 4.65 -4.05 7.14
C SER A 120 4.66 -4.52 8.58
N GLN A 121 3.57 -4.27 9.29
CA GLN A 121 3.29 -4.79 10.63
C GLN A 121 1.93 -5.47 10.60
N PHE A 122 1.77 -6.55 11.37
CA PHE A 122 0.48 -7.22 11.46
C PHE A 122 0.27 -7.90 12.81
N SER A 123 -1.01 -8.20 13.07
CA SER A 123 -1.45 -9.17 14.07
C SER A 123 -2.51 -10.09 13.45
N ILE A 124 -2.46 -11.38 13.79
CA ILE A 124 -3.61 -12.29 13.62
C ILE A 124 -4.28 -12.39 14.96
N CYS A 125 -5.54 -12.00 14.99
CA CYS A 125 -6.34 -11.79 16.18
C CYS A 125 -7.40 -12.87 16.29
N ILE A 126 -7.92 -13.08 17.51
CA ILE A 126 -9.03 -14.00 17.77
C ILE A 126 -10.19 -13.18 18.28
N ASN A 127 -11.32 -13.26 17.59
CA ASN A 127 -12.56 -12.72 18.12
C ASN A 127 -13.01 -13.62 19.30
N PRO A 128 -13.13 -13.09 20.54
CA PRO A 128 -13.45 -13.90 21.71
C PRO A 128 -14.88 -14.44 21.70
N ASP A 129 -15.80 -13.83 20.94
CA ASP A 129 -17.21 -14.22 20.91
C ASP A 129 -17.45 -15.49 20.09
N ASN A 130 -16.64 -15.73 19.04
CA ASN A 130 -16.83 -16.85 18.12
C ASN A 130 -15.56 -17.68 17.88
N GLY A 131 -14.41 -17.28 18.44
CA GLY A 131 -13.12 -17.96 18.30
C GLY A 131 -12.50 -17.86 16.91
N ARG A 132 -13.08 -17.09 15.98
CA ARG A 132 -12.60 -16.96 14.60
C ARG A 132 -11.40 -16.04 14.56
N TYR A 133 -10.50 -16.36 13.64
CA TYR A 133 -9.36 -15.50 13.36
C TYR A 133 -9.75 -14.33 12.46
N TYR A 134 -9.08 -13.21 12.64
CA TYR A 134 -9.06 -12.11 11.68
C TYR A 134 -7.67 -11.50 11.64
N TYR A 135 -7.27 -11.00 10.47
CA TYR A 135 -6.00 -10.36 10.23
C TYR A 135 -6.14 -8.84 10.35
N ARG A 136 -5.15 -8.21 10.98
CA ARG A 136 -4.99 -6.75 11.08
C ARG A 136 -3.59 -6.40 10.58
N GLY A 137 -3.50 -5.74 9.44
CA GLY A 137 -2.23 -5.39 8.81
C GLY A 137 -2.09 -3.91 8.55
N SER A 138 -0.85 -3.42 8.58
CA SER A 138 -0.49 -2.04 8.30
C SER A 138 0.76 -1.97 7.42
N SER A 139 0.70 -1.16 6.37
CA SER A 139 1.85 -0.86 5.51
C SER A 139 1.84 0.61 5.14
N GLY A 140 2.90 1.35 5.49
CA GLY A 140 2.96 2.80 5.25
C GLY A 140 1.83 3.60 5.93
N GLY A 141 1.28 3.09 7.03
CA GLY A 141 0.17 3.72 7.76
C GLY A 141 -1.23 3.40 7.21
N LEU A 142 -1.34 2.68 6.09
CA LEU A 142 -2.61 2.18 5.56
C LEU A 142 -2.91 0.80 6.15
N GLY A 143 -4.13 0.65 6.66
CA GLY A 143 -4.60 -0.56 7.31
C GLY A 143 -5.48 -1.44 6.41
N VAL A 144 -5.44 -2.73 6.66
CA VAL A 144 -6.43 -3.69 6.14
C VAL A 144 -6.83 -4.67 7.23
N GLU A 145 -8.12 -4.96 7.28
CA GLU A 145 -8.68 -6.05 8.08
C GLU A 145 -9.23 -7.12 7.13
N VAL A 146 -8.94 -8.38 7.44
CA VAL A 146 -9.40 -9.52 6.63
C VAL A 146 -9.87 -10.61 7.56
N ASP A 147 -11.11 -11.05 7.39
CA ASP A 147 -11.67 -12.15 8.16
C ASP A 147 -11.10 -13.50 7.71
N ASP A 148 -11.07 -14.45 8.65
CA ASP A 148 -10.82 -15.88 8.40
C ASP A 148 -9.51 -16.22 7.69
N PRO A 149 -8.35 -15.73 8.15
CA PRO A 149 -7.09 -16.27 7.68
C PRO A 149 -6.97 -17.75 8.04
N GLU A 150 -6.41 -18.53 7.13
CA GLU A 150 -6.07 -19.93 7.38
C GLU A 150 -4.81 -19.97 8.26
N VAL A 151 -4.96 -20.36 9.53
CA VAL A 151 -3.84 -20.45 10.48
C VAL A 151 -3.44 -21.91 10.64
N SER A 152 -2.14 -22.19 10.52
CA SER A 152 -1.55 -23.53 10.68
C SER A 152 -0.23 -23.42 11.43
N GLY A 153 -0.26 -23.76 12.73
CA GLY A 153 0.90 -23.63 13.62
C GLY A 153 1.44 -22.20 13.64
N ASN A 154 2.71 -22.03 13.27
CA ASN A 154 3.41 -20.74 13.17
C ASN A 154 3.36 -20.12 11.76
N SER A 155 2.32 -20.43 11.00
CA SER A 155 2.11 -19.89 9.67
C SER A 155 0.66 -19.52 9.47
N ALA A 156 0.43 -18.62 8.52
CA ALA A 156 -0.92 -18.24 8.14
C ALA A 156 -0.99 -17.81 6.68
N THR A 157 -2.17 -18.01 6.10
CA THR A 157 -2.50 -17.51 4.78
C THR A 157 -3.72 -16.59 4.86
N VAL A 158 -3.54 -15.33 4.48
CA VAL A 158 -4.59 -14.30 4.46
C VAL A 158 -4.98 -14.06 3.01
N ARG A 159 -6.28 -14.05 2.68
CA ARG A 159 -6.75 -13.82 1.31
C ARG A 159 -7.79 -12.71 1.26
N ASN A 160 -7.58 -11.74 0.38
CA ASN A 160 -8.51 -10.64 0.17
C ASN A 160 -8.52 -10.24 -1.32
N GLN A 161 -9.67 -10.38 -1.98
CA GLN A 161 -9.90 -9.88 -3.35
C GLN A 161 -8.80 -10.23 -4.38
N GLY A 162 -8.26 -11.46 -4.31
CA GLY A 162 -7.20 -11.93 -5.22
C GLY A 162 -5.77 -11.56 -4.78
N VAL A 163 -5.60 -10.93 -3.62
CA VAL A 163 -4.32 -10.77 -2.94
C VAL A 163 -4.21 -11.84 -1.86
N GLU A 164 -3.05 -12.48 -1.77
CA GLU A 164 -2.72 -13.52 -0.80
C GLU A 164 -1.44 -13.17 -0.05
N TYR A 165 -1.47 -13.31 1.26
CA TYR A 165 -0.33 -13.08 2.15
C TYR A 165 0.04 -14.43 2.76
N VAL A 166 1.19 -14.96 2.39
CA VAL A 166 1.74 -16.20 2.97
C VAL A 166 2.73 -15.80 4.05
N ILE A 167 2.35 -16.04 5.30
CA ILE A 167 3.05 -15.58 6.49
C ILE A 167 3.73 -16.77 7.16
N THR A 168 5.01 -16.61 7.46
CA THR A 168 5.82 -17.55 8.25
C THR A 168 6.66 -16.75 9.25
N SER A 169 7.33 -17.44 10.18
CA SER A 169 8.29 -16.78 11.07
C SER A 169 9.51 -16.18 10.34
N GLN A 170 9.73 -16.49 9.06
CA GLN A 170 10.91 -16.01 8.33
C GLN A 170 10.61 -14.87 7.38
N ARG A 171 9.41 -14.86 6.79
CA ARG A 171 9.00 -13.90 5.77
C ARG A 171 7.50 -13.83 5.61
N MET A 172 7.05 -12.75 4.99
CA MET A 172 5.73 -12.59 4.41
C MET A 172 5.89 -12.43 2.90
N VAL A 173 5.33 -13.36 2.13
CA VAL A 173 5.27 -13.27 0.67
C VAL A 173 3.87 -12.87 0.27
N ILE A 174 3.75 -11.89 -0.62
CA ILE A 174 2.48 -11.36 -1.09
C ILE A 174 2.33 -11.70 -2.57
N TYR A 175 1.23 -12.37 -2.89
CA TYR A 175 0.82 -12.69 -4.25
C TYR A 175 -0.39 -11.85 -4.64
N GLU A 176 -0.45 -11.41 -5.89
CA GLU A 176 -1.65 -10.86 -6.51
C GLU A 176 -1.97 -11.70 -7.74
N ARG A 177 -3.16 -12.30 -7.75
CA ARG A 177 -3.60 -13.23 -8.81
C ARG A 177 -2.56 -14.33 -9.11
N GLY A 178 -1.93 -14.84 -8.06
CA GLY A 178 -0.91 -15.90 -8.13
C GLY A 178 0.50 -15.43 -8.53
N ARG A 179 0.71 -14.15 -8.82
CA ARG A 179 2.04 -13.59 -9.08
C ARG A 179 2.62 -12.96 -7.83
N GLU A 180 3.83 -13.33 -7.45
CA GLU A 180 4.55 -12.68 -6.35
C GLU A 180 4.78 -11.21 -6.67
N ILE A 181 4.33 -10.32 -5.78
CA ILE A 181 4.52 -8.87 -5.87
C ILE A 181 5.36 -8.31 -4.71
N SER A 182 5.61 -9.11 -3.68
CA SER A 182 6.43 -8.73 -2.53
C SER A 182 6.98 -9.96 -1.81
N ASP A 183 8.26 -9.92 -1.46
CA ASP A 183 8.88 -10.80 -0.46
C ASP A 183 9.50 -9.93 0.63
N GLN A 184 9.06 -10.14 1.87
CA GLN A 184 9.42 -9.31 3.01
C GLN A 184 9.99 -10.17 4.12
N ALA A 185 11.26 -9.96 4.45
CA ALA A 185 11.87 -10.64 5.59
C ALA A 185 11.15 -10.27 6.90
N MET A 186 10.95 -11.28 7.76
CA MET A 186 10.39 -11.10 9.09
C MET A 186 11.50 -10.62 10.04
N LEU A 187 11.28 -9.47 10.66
CA LEU A 187 12.21 -8.86 11.62
C LEU A 187 11.88 -9.25 13.05
N GLU A 188 10.58 -9.31 13.37
CA GLU A 188 10.06 -9.70 14.68
C GLU A 188 8.87 -10.63 14.48
N TYR A 189 8.77 -11.67 15.28
CA TYR A 189 7.71 -12.66 15.17
C TYR A 189 7.40 -13.31 16.51
N TRP A 190 6.11 -13.39 16.82
CA TRP A 190 5.58 -14.07 17.98
C TRP A 190 4.32 -14.84 17.60
N THR A 191 4.10 -16.00 18.23
CA THR A 191 2.87 -16.78 18.09
C THR A 191 2.55 -17.48 19.41
N ARG A 192 1.27 -17.73 19.66
CA ARG A 192 0.77 -18.38 20.90
C ARG A 192 0.91 -19.90 20.89
#